data_AF-A0ABC9Z354-F1
#
_entry.id   AF-A0ABC9Z354-F1
#
_cell.length_a   1.000
_cell.length_b   1.000
_cell.length_c   1.000
_cell.angle_alpha   90.00
_cell.angle_beta   90.00
_cell.angle_gamma   90.00
#
_symmetry.space_group_name_H-M   'P 1'
#
loop_
_entity.id
_entity.type
_entity.pdbx_description
1 polymer ?
#
loop_
_entity_poly.entity_id
_entity_poly.type
_entity_poly.pdbx_seq_one_letter_code
_entity_poly.pdbx_strand_id
1 'polypeptide(L)'
;MGWHNGPPSWAEMERVLSGRPDPARKQVDGDGGDSPAWSRKRDRYEAGELGRVERSAVPYAELHTHSAYSFLDGASQPEELVEEAVRLGLEALALTDHDGFYGVVRFAEAAREWGMPTIFGAELSIGTAARAGAHLVPRGRRRGRENDTDALNSEPRTGTPDPAGPHLLVLARGQEGYRRLSREMAAAHMAAGEKGILRYDLDRLTEAAGGHWHILTGCRKGPVRQALAQGDAAAEAALRELVERFGREHVSVELTHHGIPEDDERNARLIERADRVGLPVLATTGAHFAAPPQRRRAMALAAIRARSSLDDMAGWLAPTGGEHLRSGDEMARLFAACPRAVANAVALGRECAFDLRLIAPQLPPFDVPAGHDENSWLRELTFAGAARATRRPIGSWSTSCESSPN
;
A
#
# COMPACT_ATOMS: atom_id res chain seq x y z
N MET A 1 -35.86 -9.23 3.05
CA MET A 1 -35.19 -9.06 1.75
C MET A 1 -34.66 -10.42 1.34
N GLY A 2 -35.38 -11.10 0.43
CA GLY A 2 -35.06 -12.46 0.01
C GLY A 2 -34.08 -12.47 -1.16
N TRP A 3 -33.02 -13.27 -1.05
CA TRP A 3 -32.11 -13.59 -2.15
C TRP A 3 -32.80 -14.63 -3.05
N HIS A 4 -33.67 -14.17 -3.95
CA HIS A 4 -34.25 -14.99 -5.00
C HIS A 4 -33.97 -14.34 -6.36
N ASN A 5 -32.73 -14.43 -6.82
CA ASN A 5 -32.49 -14.43 -8.26
C ASN A 5 -32.30 -15.89 -8.63
N GLY A 6 -33.26 -16.46 -9.36
CA GLY A 6 -33.10 -17.79 -9.95
C GLY A 6 -31.85 -17.84 -10.86
N PRO A 7 -31.47 -19.04 -11.34
CA PRO A 7 -30.37 -19.15 -12.29
C PRO A 7 -30.64 -18.22 -13.50
N PRO A 8 -29.62 -17.48 -13.99
CA PRO A 8 -29.80 -16.55 -15.09
C PRO A 8 -30.37 -17.29 -16.29
N SER A 9 -31.30 -16.65 -16.99
CA SER A 9 -31.84 -17.21 -18.22
C SER A 9 -30.73 -17.40 -19.25
N TRP A 10 -30.91 -18.34 -20.18
CA TRP A 10 -29.97 -18.53 -21.30
C TRP A 10 -29.74 -17.22 -22.08
N ALA A 11 -30.78 -16.40 -22.22
CA ALA A 11 -30.69 -15.09 -22.87
C ALA A 11 -29.80 -14.10 -22.10
N GLU A 12 -29.85 -14.09 -20.77
CA GLU A 12 -28.93 -13.26 -19.96
C GLU A 12 -27.50 -13.77 -20.05
N MET A 13 -27.32 -15.09 -20.04
CA MET A 13 -26.00 -15.72 -20.14
C MET A 13 -25.36 -15.44 -21.51
N GLU A 14 -26.12 -15.59 -22.60
CA GLU A 14 -25.69 -15.23 -23.96
C GLU A 14 -25.34 -13.75 -24.06
N ARG A 15 -26.20 -12.86 -23.52
CA ARG A 15 -25.98 -11.41 -23.53
C ARG A 15 -24.68 -11.01 -22.83
N VAL A 16 -24.42 -11.58 -21.64
CA VAL A 16 -23.20 -11.31 -20.86
C VAL A 16 -21.97 -11.83 -21.60
N LEU A 17 -22.02 -13.06 -22.12
CA LEU A 17 -20.89 -13.68 -22.83
C LEU A 17 -20.60 -13.01 -24.19
N SER A 18 -21.60 -12.43 -24.82
CA SER A 18 -21.47 -11.68 -26.09
C SER A 18 -21.21 -10.18 -25.90
N GLY A 19 -21.08 -9.70 -24.66
CA GLY A 19 -20.75 -8.31 -24.35
C GLY A 19 -21.85 -7.29 -24.70
N ARG A 20 -23.11 -7.73 -24.81
CA ARG A 20 -24.23 -6.88 -25.17
C ARG A 20 -24.75 -6.09 -23.95
N PRO A 21 -24.99 -4.76 -24.09
CA PRO A 21 -25.50 -3.94 -23.00
C PRO A 21 -26.91 -4.36 -22.57
N ASP A 22 -27.21 -4.16 -21.29
CA ASP A 22 -28.54 -4.39 -20.72
C ASP A 22 -29.41 -3.16 -20.95
N PRO A 23 -30.49 -3.24 -21.76
CA PRO A 23 -31.36 -2.10 -22.04
C PRO A 23 -32.18 -1.63 -20.83
N ALA A 24 -32.32 -2.44 -19.78
CA ALA A 24 -33.07 -2.07 -18.56
C ALA A 24 -32.19 -1.38 -17.50
N ARG A 25 -30.86 -1.41 -17.66
CA ARG A 25 -29.93 -0.84 -16.69
C ARG A 25 -29.62 0.61 -17.06
N LYS A 26 -30.07 1.56 -16.24
CA LYS A 26 -29.63 2.96 -16.34
C LYS A 26 -28.10 2.99 -16.39
N GLN A 27 -27.55 3.72 -17.35
CA GLN A 27 -26.13 4.04 -17.42
C GLN A 27 -25.80 4.82 -16.15
N VAL A 28 -25.04 4.20 -15.25
CA VAL A 28 -24.51 4.88 -14.06
C VAL A 28 -23.16 5.42 -14.50
N ASP A 29 -23.01 6.74 -14.48
CA ASP A 29 -21.72 7.39 -14.75
C ASP A 29 -20.70 6.88 -13.72
N GLY A 30 -19.51 6.54 -14.18
CA GLY A 30 -18.43 6.07 -13.31
C GLY A 30 -18.06 7.18 -12.34
N ASP A 31 -18.04 6.88 -11.05
CA ASP A 31 -17.68 7.78 -9.96
C ASP A 31 -16.16 7.99 -9.81
N GLY A 32 -15.36 7.69 -10.84
CA GLY A 32 -13.90 7.69 -10.78
C GLY A 32 -13.28 6.56 -9.94
N GLY A 33 -14.09 5.66 -9.37
CA GLY A 33 -13.68 4.43 -8.69
C GLY A 33 -13.52 3.21 -9.62
N ASP A 34 -13.37 2.00 -9.05
CA ASP A 34 -13.31 0.73 -9.80
C ASP A 34 -14.70 0.24 -10.29
N SER A 35 -15.62 1.18 -10.51
CA SER A 35 -16.96 0.89 -11.03
C SER A 35 -16.83 0.29 -12.44
N PRO A 36 -17.50 -0.85 -12.73
CA PRO A 36 -17.44 -1.49 -14.05
C PRO A 36 -18.32 -0.72 -15.04
N ALA A 37 -17.91 0.50 -15.38
CA ALA A 37 -18.59 1.39 -16.32
C ALA A 37 -17.78 1.51 -17.62
N TRP A 38 -17.61 0.38 -18.33
CA TRP A 38 -17.51 0.23 -19.79
C TRP A 38 -16.48 1.09 -20.58
N SER A 39 -15.64 1.86 -19.89
CA SER A 39 -14.43 2.50 -20.41
C SER A 39 -13.21 1.68 -20.00
N ARG A 40 -12.30 1.42 -20.93
CA ARG A 40 -10.97 0.84 -20.61
C ARG A 40 -10.03 1.85 -19.95
N LYS A 41 -10.45 3.11 -19.85
CA LYS A 41 -9.70 4.20 -19.23
C LYS A 41 -10.48 4.70 -18.02
N ARG A 42 -9.83 4.67 -16.86
CA ARG A 42 -10.33 5.33 -15.66
C ARG A 42 -10.30 6.85 -15.88
N ASP A 43 -11.37 7.52 -15.48
CA ASP A 43 -11.41 8.99 -15.49
C ASP A 43 -10.52 9.57 -14.38
N ARG A 44 -10.13 10.84 -14.54
CA ARG A 44 -9.35 11.53 -13.51
C ARG A 44 -10.20 11.64 -12.24
N TYR A 45 -9.58 11.51 -11.08
CA TYR A 45 -10.24 11.81 -9.82
C TYR A 45 -10.67 13.29 -9.78
N GLU A 46 -11.93 13.53 -9.42
CA GLU A 46 -12.50 14.86 -9.22
C GLU A 46 -12.97 14.99 -7.77
N ALA A 47 -12.49 16.02 -7.08
CA ALA A 47 -12.89 16.29 -5.71
C ALA A 47 -14.35 16.73 -5.65
N GLY A 48 -15.15 16.04 -4.81
CA GLY A 48 -16.51 16.45 -4.49
C GLY A 48 -16.56 17.64 -3.52
N GLU A 49 -17.76 18.01 -3.05
CA GLU A 49 -17.91 18.98 -1.97
C GLU A 49 -17.76 18.29 -0.61
N LEU A 50 -16.74 18.65 0.17
CA LEU A 50 -16.71 18.34 1.60
C LEU A 50 -17.64 19.32 2.32
N GLY A 51 -18.64 18.81 3.05
CA GLY A 51 -19.53 19.64 3.85
C GLY A 51 -18.78 20.50 4.87
N ARG A 52 -19.48 21.44 5.53
CA ARG A 52 -18.88 22.30 6.56
C ARG A 52 -18.37 21.43 7.71
N VAL A 53 -17.05 21.36 7.90
CA VAL A 53 -16.42 20.52 8.90
C VAL A 53 -15.65 21.38 9.90
N GLU A 54 -15.86 21.11 11.20
CA GLU A 54 -14.99 21.62 12.26
C GLU A 54 -13.61 20.96 12.13
N ARG A 55 -12.62 21.76 11.73
CA ARG A 55 -11.23 21.31 11.67
C ARG A 55 -10.69 21.13 13.08
N SER A 56 -9.83 20.13 13.25
CA SER A 56 -9.07 19.90 14.49
C SER A 56 -8.32 21.16 14.91
N ALA A 57 -8.36 21.50 16.20
CA ALA A 57 -7.57 22.61 16.74
C ALA A 57 -6.10 22.21 16.93
N VAL A 58 -5.83 20.92 17.14
CA VAL A 58 -4.49 20.35 17.23
C VAL A 58 -4.00 19.88 15.85
N PRO A 59 -2.81 20.31 15.39
CA PRO A 59 -2.17 19.77 14.20
C PRO A 59 -1.77 18.31 14.38
N TYR A 60 -2.01 17.47 13.37
CA TYR A 60 -1.61 16.07 13.37
C TYR A 60 -1.33 15.57 11.95
N ALA A 61 -0.39 14.65 11.81
CA ALA A 61 -0.09 13.95 10.57
C ALA A 61 -0.12 12.44 10.83
N GLU A 62 -0.83 11.69 9.99
CA GLU A 62 -0.88 10.24 10.12
C GLU A 62 0.24 9.61 9.29
N LEU A 63 1.08 8.79 9.94
CA LEU A 63 2.29 8.23 9.34
C LEU A 63 2.20 6.71 9.09
N HIS A 64 1.08 6.09 9.46
CA HIS A 64 0.86 4.66 9.29
C HIS A 64 -0.59 4.41 8.87
N THR A 65 -0.82 4.17 7.58
CA THR A 65 -2.16 3.93 7.04
C THR A 65 -2.14 2.94 5.89
N HIS A 66 -3.10 2.01 5.92
CA HIS A 66 -3.33 0.99 4.92
C HIS A 66 -4.61 1.29 4.14
N SER A 67 -4.50 1.24 2.82
CA SER A 67 -5.65 1.30 1.92
C SER A 67 -6.14 -0.11 1.56
N ALA A 68 -7.21 -0.18 0.78
CA ALA A 68 -7.72 -1.43 0.19
C ALA A 68 -6.68 -2.19 -0.67
N TYR A 69 -5.57 -1.55 -1.02
CA TYR A 69 -4.44 -2.17 -1.70
C TYR A 69 -3.54 -3.00 -0.78
N SER A 70 -3.61 -2.77 0.54
CA SER A 70 -3.28 -3.80 1.53
C SER A 70 -4.38 -4.85 1.51
N PHE A 71 -4.28 -5.76 0.53
CA PHE A 71 -5.39 -6.63 0.14
C PHE A 71 -6.06 -7.38 1.31
N LEU A 72 -7.38 -7.21 1.44
CA LEU A 72 -8.23 -7.77 2.50
C LEU A 72 -7.85 -7.37 3.94
N ASP A 73 -7.09 -6.29 4.09
CA ASP A 73 -6.62 -5.79 5.37
C ASP A 73 -7.05 -4.34 5.56
N GLY A 74 -6.65 -3.45 4.64
CA GLY A 74 -7.26 -2.12 4.55
C GLY A 74 -8.64 -2.18 3.89
N ALA A 75 -9.56 -1.32 4.32
CA ALA A 75 -10.97 -1.34 3.93
C ALA A 75 -11.44 -0.10 3.17
N SER A 76 -10.57 0.91 3.04
CA SER A 76 -10.85 2.17 2.37
C SER A 76 -9.96 2.37 1.16
N GLN A 77 -10.54 2.89 0.09
CA GLN A 77 -9.78 3.30 -1.08
C GLN A 77 -8.84 4.46 -0.73
N PRO A 78 -7.73 4.65 -1.47
CA PRO A 78 -6.85 5.79 -1.27
C PRO A 78 -7.58 7.14 -1.30
N GLU A 79 -8.59 7.28 -2.16
CA GLU A 79 -9.43 8.48 -2.24
C GLU A 79 -10.21 8.73 -0.94
N GLU A 80 -10.89 7.71 -0.40
CA GLU A 80 -11.65 7.82 0.86
C GLU A 80 -10.74 8.23 2.03
N LEU A 81 -9.48 7.75 2.05
CA LEU A 81 -8.50 8.11 3.07
C LEU A 81 -8.07 9.57 2.95
N VAL A 82 -7.84 10.07 1.73
CA VAL A 82 -7.50 11.49 1.48
C VAL A 82 -8.65 12.39 1.87
N GLU A 83 -9.87 12.09 1.43
CA GLU A 83 -11.07 12.87 1.75
C GLU A 83 -11.27 12.99 3.26
N GLU A 84 -11.10 11.87 3.98
CA GLU A 84 -11.20 11.86 5.43
C GLU A 84 -10.06 12.62 6.11
N ALA A 85 -8.83 12.49 5.63
CA ALA A 85 -7.70 13.27 6.16
C ALA A 85 -7.92 14.78 5.99
N VAL A 86 -8.46 15.20 4.84
CA VAL A 86 -8.81 16.61 4.59
C VAL A 86 -9.94 17.05 5.51
N ARG A 87 -10.97 16.20 5.68
CA ARG A 87 -12.08 16.42 6.60
C ARG A 87 -11.58 16.63 8.03
N LEU A 88 -10.67 15.78 8.50
CA LEU A 88 -10.07 15.85 9.84
C LEU A 88 -9.08 17.01 10.00
N GLY A 89 -8.62 17.60 8.90
CA GLY A 89 -7.64 18.69 8.89
C GLY A 89 -6.22 18.21 9.16
N LEU A 90 -5.84 17.03 8.65
CA LEU A 90 -4.47 16.52 8.81
C LEU A 90 -3.46 17.37 8.04
N GLU A 91 -2.26 17.48 8.61
CA GLU A 91 -1.12 18.22 8.05
C GLU A 91 -0.39 17.42 6.96
N ALA A 92 -0.41 16.09 7.06
CA ALA A 92 0.09 15.16 6.06
C ALA A 92 -0.53 13.77 6.28
N LEU A 93 -0.54 12.96 5.22
CA LEU A 93 -0.98 11.58 5.27
C LEU A 93 0.04 10.66 4.58
N ALA A 94 0.47 9.61 5.28
CA ALA A 94 1.27 8.54 4.71
C ALA A 94 0.39 7.41 4.19
N LEU A 95 0.70 6.89 3.01
CA LEU A 95 0.21 5.59 2.57
C LEU A 95 1.31 4.55 2.73
N THR A 96 1.06 3.55 3.57
CA THR A 96 2.04 2.51 3.98
C THR A 96 1.47 1.13 3.75
N ASP A 97 1.01 0.88 2.52
CA ASP A 97 0.45 -0.42 2.17
C ASP A 97 1.45 -1.56 2.35
N HIS A 98 0.92 -2.76 2.59
CA HIS A 98 1.73 -3.94 2.74
C HIS A 98 2.44 -4.33 1.46
N ASP A 99 3.77 -4.42 1.55
CA ASP A 99 4.63 -5.06 0.54
C ASP A 99 4.52 -4.51 -0.89
N GLY A 100 4.05 -3.27 -1.03
CA GLY A 100 3.91 -2.67 -2.35
C GLY A 100 3.37 -1.25 -2.36
N PHE A 101 3.43 -0.66 -3.55
CA PHE A 101 2.95 0.68 -3.85
C PHE A 101 1.73 0.66 -4.78
N TYR A 102 0.82 -0.30 -4.59
CA TYR A 102 -0.27 -0.50 -5.55
C TYR A 102 -1.27 0.67 -5.53
N GLY A 103 -1.51 1.29 -4.37
CA GLY A 103 -2.43 2.41 -4.20
C GLY A 103 -1.81 3.81 -4.40
N VAL A 104 -0.49 3.94 -4.56
CA VAL A 104 0.19 5.25 -4.43
C VAL A 104 -0.18 6.25 -5.53
N VAL A 105 -0.47 5.78 -6.75
CA VAL A 105 -0.84 6.67 -7.86
C VAL A 105 -2.21 7.29 -7.58
N ARG A 106 -3.19 6.46 -7.18
CA ARG A 106 -4.53 6.90 -6.78
C ARG A 106 -4.49 7.87 -5.61
N PHE A 107 -3.68 7.54 -4.62
CA PHE A 107 -3.43 8.37 -3.46
C PHE A 107 -2.86 9.74 -3.85
N ALA A 108 -1.82 9.77 -4.69
CA ALA A 108 -1.18 11.00 -5.14
C ALA A 108 -2.12 11.86 -5.99
N GLU A 109 -2.91 11.26 -6.87
CA GLU A 109 -3.89 11.96 -7.70
C GLU A 109 -4.96 12.65 -6.86
N ALA A 110 -5.54 11.92 -5.89
CA ALA A 110 -6.55 12.46 -4.99
C ALA A 110 -5.99 13.54 -4.07
N ALA A 111 -4.83 13.28 -3.47
CA ALA A 111 -4.19 14.22 -2.57
C ALA A 111 -3.81 15.52 -3.27
N ARG A 112 -3.36 15.46 -4.53
CA ARG A 112 -3.07 16.66 -5.33
C ARG A 112 -4.32 17.50 -5.58
N GLU A 113 -5.46 16.87 -5.83
CA GLU A 113 -6.73 17.58 -6.04
C GLU A 113 -7.17 18.33 -4.78
N TRP A 114 -6.93 17.74 -3.61
CA TRP A 114 -7.26 18.33 -2.31
C TRP A 114 -6.15 19.20 -1.68
N GLY A 115 -4.96 19.24 -2.27
CA GLY A 115 -3.78 19.90 -1.67
C GLY A 115 -3.27 19.22 -0.39
N MET A 116 -3.53 17.93 -0.20
CA MET A 116 -3.08 17.14 0.96
C MET A 116 -1.59 16.75 0.80
N PRO A 117 -0.70 17.12 1.74
CA PRO A 117 0.68 16.66 1.71
C PRO A 117 0.79 15.13 1.88
N THR A 118 1.51 14.48 0.98
CA THR A 118 1.61 13.02 0.92
C THR A 118 2.97 12.50 1.33
N ILE A 119 2.97 11.38 2.02
CA ILE A 119 4.15 10.58 2.35
C ILE A 119 3.94 9.20 1.77
N PHE A 120 4.99 8.61 1.19
CA PHE A 120 4.91 7.30 0.56
C PHE A 120 5.79 6.32 1.32
N GLY A 121 5.24 5.19 1.70
CA GLY A 121 5.94 4.17 2.45
C GLY A 121 5.32 2.79 2.26
N ALA A 122 5.86 1.81 2.95
CA ALA A 122 5.33 0.46 2.94
C ALA A 122 5.59 -0.22 4.28
N GLU A 123 4.66 -1.09 4.68
CA GLU A 123 4.91 -2.04 5.76
C GLU A 123 5.41 -3.36 5.15
N LEU A 124 6.70 -3.64 5.33
CA LEU A 124 7.37 -4.78 4.73
C LEU A 124 7.24 -6.03 5.60
N SER A 125 6.79 -7.13 5.03
CA SER A 125 6.74 -8.46 5.64
C SER A 125 8.11 -9.12 5.53
N ILE A 126 8.88 -9.11 6.62
CA ILE A 126 10.22 -9.71 6.65
C ILE A 126 10.12 -11.21 6.96
N GLY A 127 10.86 -12.03 6.21
CA GLY A 127 10.84 -13.48 6.37
C GLY A 127 11.35 -13.99 7.71
N THR A 128 10.93 -15.20 8.09
CA THR A 128 11.13 -15.80 9.42
C THR A 128 12.51 -16.46 9.61
N ALA A 129 13.60 -15.84 9.15
CA ALA A 129 14.96 -16.29 9.52
C ALA A 129 15.36 -15.75 10.90
N ALA A 130 14.60 -14.80 11.43
CA ALA A 130 14.87 -14.13 12.70
C ALA A 130 14.60 -15.00 13.95
N ARG A 131 14.15 -16.26 13.80
CA ARG A 131 13.78 -17.13 14.94
C ARG A 131 14.80 -18.21 15.33
N ALA A 132 15.97 -18.28 14.71
CA ALA A 132 17.08 -19.10 15.20
C ALA A 132 18.19 -18.26 15.85
N GLY A 133 17.86 -17.51 16.91
CA GLY A 133 18.84 -16.92 17.83
C GLY A 133 19.20 -15.45 17.59
N ALA A 134 18.37 -14.55 18.14
CA ALA A 134 18.70 -13.24 18.72
C ALA A 134 20.10 -12.62 18.44
N HIS A 135 20.20 -11.87 17.35
CA HIS A 135 20.94 -10.61 17.10
C HIS A 135 21.10 -10.49 15.57
N LEU A 136 20.66 -9.39 14.96
CA LEU A 136 20.97 -8.96 13.59
C LEU A 136 22.46 -8.51 13.49
N VAL A 137 23.39 -9.29 14.03
CA VAL A 137 24.85 -9.09 13.89
C VAL A 137 25.37 -10.01 12.78
N PRO A 138 26.28 -9.55 11.89
CA PRO A 138 26.83 -10.40 10.86
C PRO A 138 27.74 -11.46 11.49
N ARG A 139 27.39 -12.74 11.37
CA ARG A 139 28.34 -13.83 11.68
C ARG A 139 29.22 -14.10 10.48
N GLY A 140 30.53 -13.95 10.68
CA GLY A 140 31.56 -14.27 9.70
C GLY A 140 31.43 -15.68 9.12
N ARG A 141 31.82 -15.80 7.84
CA ARG A 141 31.77 -16.99 6.99
C ARG A 141 32.14 -18.28 7.75
N ARG A 142 31.17 -19.17 7.96
CA ARG A 142 31.41 -20.60 8.15
C ARG A 142 30.95 -21.36 6.91
N ARG A 143 31.84 -22.20 6.38
CA ARG A 143 31.60 -23.13 5.27
C ARG A 143 30.81 -24.34 5.77
N GLY A 144 29.72 -24.65 5.07
CA GLY A 144 29.17 -26.01 4.93
C GLY A 144 27.87 -26.29 5.69
N ARG A 145 26.74 -26.35 4.98
CA ARG A 145 26.00 -27.58 4.60
C ARG A 145 24.81 -27.16 3.72
N GLU A 146 24.67 -27.78 2.55
CA GLU A 146 23.57 -27.54 1.61
C GLU A 146 22.23 -28.04 2.20
N ASN A 147 21.16 -27.28 1.97
CA ASN A 147 19.74 -27.47 2.37
C ASN A 147 19.21 -26.64 3.57
N ASP A 148 19.54 -25.34 3.63
CA ASP A 148 18.95 -24.39 4.61
C ASP A 148 18.25 -23.20 3.91
N THR A 149 17.46 -23.47 2.87
CA THR A 149 16.79 -22.46 2.03
C THR A 149 15.40 -22.05 2.52
N ASP A 150 14.89 -22.65 3.59
CA ASP A 150 13.46 -22.58 3.97
C ASP A 150 13.10 -21.45 4.96
N ALA A 151 14.06 -20.64 5.40
CA ALA A 151 13.82 -19.66 6.48
C ALA A 151 13.72 -18.19 6.05
N LEU A 152 13.90 -17.81 4.79
CA LEU A 152 13.97 -16.38 4.39
C LEU A 152 12.67 -15.80 3.80
N ASN A 153 11.64 -16.62 3.67
CA ASN A 153 10.39 -16.25 3.03
C ASN A 153 9.40 -15.66 4.03
N SER A 154 8.62 -14.67 3.61
CA SER A 154 7.41 -14.27 4.32
C SER A 154 6.34 -15.37 4.20
N GLU A 155 5.43 -15.42 5.17
CA GLU A 155 4.25 -16.28 5.05
C GLU A 155 3.19 -15.64 4.13
N PRO A 156 2.31 -16.45 3.50
CA PRO A 156 1.14 -15.92 2.80
C PRO A 156 0.26 -15.09 3.74
N ARG A 157 -0.21 -13.93 3.26
CA ARG A 157 -1.03 -13.01 4.06
C ARG A 157 -2.47 -13.49 4.32
N THR A 158 -2.93 -14.48 3.56
CA THR A 158 -4.31 -15.00 3.62
C THR A 158 -4.36 -16.42 4.18
N GLY A 159 -5.45 -16.76 4.85
CA GLY A 159 -5.73 -18.10 5.37
C GLY A 159 -5.46 -18.28 6.85
N THR A 160 -4.85 -17.29 7.51
CA THR A 160 -4.69 -17.27 8.96
C THR A 160 -5.01 -15.86 9.52
N PRO A 161 -5.54 -15.76 10.76
CA PRO A 161 -5.79 -14.48 11.40
C PRO A 161 -4.53 -13.63 11.57
N ASP A 162 -3.39 -14.27 11.86
CA ASP A 162 -2.13 -13.58 12.11
C ASP A 162 -0.93 -14.31 11.47
N PRO A 163 -0.63 -14.03 10.18
CA PRO A 163 0.50 -14.64 9.47
C PRO A 163 1.83 -14.36 10.18
N ALA A 164 2.75 -15.32 10.19
CA ALA A 164 4.03 -15.14 10.87
C ALA A 164 4.99 -14.22 10.09
N GLY A 165 5.92 -13.59 10.82
CA GLY A 165 6.93 -12.70 10.26
C GLY A 165 6.91 -11.33 10.94
N PRO A 166 8.08 -10.73 11.22
CA PRO A 166 8.13 -9.35 11.67
C PRO A 166 7.80 -8.37 10.54
N HIS A 167 7.23 -7.24 10.92
CA HIS A 167 6.98 -6.13 10.00
C HIS A 167 8.05 -5.04 10.17
N LEU A 168 8.44 -4.41 9.07
CA LEU A 168 9.28 -3.21 9.07
C LEU A 168 8.56 -2.07 8.36
N LEU A 169 8.21 -1.03 9.10
CA LEU A 169 7.51 0.13 8.55
C LEU A 169 8.51 1.16 8.03
N VAL A 170 8.48 1.42 6.73
CA VAL A 170 9.45 2.26 6.02
C VAL A 170 8.73 3.43 5.35
N LEU A 171 9.14 4.65 5.69
CA LEU A 171 8.72 5.88 5.00
C LEU A 171 9.84 6.33 4.06
N ALA A 172 9.52 6.59 2.79
CA ALA A 172 10.47 7.15 1.85
C ALA A 172 10.70 8.65 2.12
N ARG A 173 11.98 9.06 2.19
CA ARG A 173 12.38 10.47 2.21
C ARG A 173 12.69 10.92 0.79
N GLY A 174 11.72 11.62 0.20
CA GLY A 174 11.82 12.14 -1.17
C GLY A 174 11.77 11.06 -2.25
N GLN A 175 11.87 11.51 -3.51
CA GLN A 175 11.74 10.63 -4.69
C GLN A 175 12.80 9.53 -4.74
N GLU A 176 14.01 9.81 -4.24
CA GLU A 176 15.08 8.83 -4.22
C GLU A 176 14.82 7.70 -3.21
N GLY A 177 14.30 8.02 -2.02
CA GLY A 177 13.86 7.03 -1.05
C GLY A 177 12.76 6.14 -1.62
N TYR A 178 11.81 6.75 -2.34
CA TYR A 178 10.71 6.02 -3.00
C TYR A 178 11.24 5.08 -4.08
N ARG A 179 12.13 5.56 -4.95
CA ARG A 179 12.74 4.77 -6.02
C ARG A 179 13.51 3.57 -5.45
N ARG A 180 14.27 3.78 -4.38
CA ARG A 180 15.01 2.71 -3.67
C ARG A 180 14.04 1.68 -3.09
N LEU A 181 13.01 2.13 -2.37
CA LEU A 181 12.04 1.24 -1.74
C LEU A 181 11.26 0.42 -2.77
N SER A 182 10.83 1.06 -3.85
CA SER A 182 10.17 0.40 -4.99
C SER A 182 11.06 -0.69 -5.60
N ARG A 183 12.35 -0.40 -5.82
CA ARG A 183 13.31 -1.37 -6.36
C ARG A 183 13.50 -2.57 -5.44
N GLU A 184 13.61 -2.35 -4.14
CA GLU A 184 13.83 -3.42 -3.17
C GLU A 184 12.59 -4.31 -2.99
N MET A 185 11.38 -3.72 -2.96
CA MET A 185 10.14 -4.50 -2.98
C MET A 185 10.02 -5.34 -4.26
N ALA A 186 10.28 -4.75 -5.43
CA ALA A 186 10.25 -5.49 -6.70
C ALA A 186 11.25 -6.65 -6.71
N ALA A 187 12.47 -6.43 -6.20
CA ALA A 187 13.47 -7.47 -6.07
C ALA A 187 13.04 -8.59 -5.11
N ALA A 188 12.40 -8.26 -3.98
CA ALA A 188 11.91 -9.25 -3.02
C ALA A 188 10.79 -10.13 -3.60
N HIS A 189 9.85 -9.54 -4.36
CA HIS A 189 8.81 -10.27 -5.10
C HIS A 189 9.43 -11.22 -6.14
N MET A 190 10.41 -10.76 -6.92
CA MET A 190 11.09 -11.59 -7.92
C MET A 190 11.93 -12.70 -7.28
N ALA A 191 12.55 -12.42 -6.14
CA ALA A 191 13.44 -13.36 -5.46
C ALA A 191 12.67 -14.53 -4.83
N ALA A 192 11.43 -14.33 -4.39
CA ALA A 192 10.59 -15.40 -3.84
C ALA A 192 10.10 -16.36 -4.94
N GLY A 193 9.86 -15.87 -6.16
CA GLY A 193 9.41 -16.68 -7.29
C GLY A 193 7.97 -17.21 -7.18
N GLU A 194 7.27 -16.88 -6.08
CA GLU A 194 5.88 -17.26 -5.82
C GLU A 194 5.06 -16.03 -5.41
N LYS A 195 3.84 -15.94 -5.95
CA LYS A 195 2.96 -14.80 -5.69
C LYS A 195 2.51 -14.78 -4.23
N GLY A 196 2.72 -13.64 -3.56
CA GLY A 196 2.28 -13.44 -2.17
C GLY A 196 3.30 -13.90 -1.13
N ILE A 197 4.47 -14.36 -1.59
CA ILE A 197 5.64 -14.65 -0.76
C ILE A 197 6.73 -13.65 -1.13
N LEU A 198 7.45 -13.15 -0.14
CA LEU A 198 8.50 -12.16 -0.30
C LEU A 198 9.78 -12.67 0.34
N ARG A 199 10.90 -12.35 -0.30
CA ARG A 199 12.22 -12.64 0.24
C ARG A 199 13.06 -11.37 0.28
N TYR A 200 13.04 -10.73 1.43
CA TYR A 200 13.91 -9.59 1.72
C TYR A 200 15.26 -10.07 2.24
N ASP A 201 16.32 -9.42 1.77
CA ASP A 201 17.65 -9.47 2.38
C ASP A 201 17.79 -8.21 3.24
N LEU A 202 17.90 -8.38 4.56
CA LEU A 202 17.95 -7.26 5.50
C LEU A 202 19.23 -6.44 5.36
N ASP A 203 20.36 -7.05 5.01
CA ASP A 203 21.62 -6.31 4.83
C ASP A 203 21.56 -5.49 3.54
N ARG A 204 20.98 -6.06 2.47
CA ARG A 204 20.69 -5.31 1.25
C ARG A 204 19.70 -4.18 1.47
N LEU A 205 18.63 -4.39 2.24
CA LEU A 205 17.68 -3.32 2.61
C LEU A 205 18.38 -2.20 3.39
N THR A 206 19.27 -2.57 4.31
CA THR A 206 20.05 -1.62 5.11
C THR A 206 20.96 -0.76 4.22
N GLU A 207 21.70 -1.38 3.30
CA GLU A 207 22.52 -0.67 2.32
C GLU A 207 21.68 0.22 1.39
N ALA A 208 20.54 -0.31 0.91
CA ALA A 208 19.65 0.41 0.02
C ALA A 208 19.04 1.64 0.67
N ALA A 209 18.73 1.59 1.98
CA ALA A 209 18.18 2.69 2.74
C ALA A 209 19.05 3.95 2.60
N GLY A 210 20.36 3.85 2.86
CA GLY A 210 21.33 4.91 2.59
C GLY A 210 20.94 6.30 3.10
N GLY A 211 20.24 6.38 4.24
CA GLY A 211 19.69 7.62 4.81
C GLY A 211 18.46 8.21 4.10
N HIS A 212 17.92 7.52 3.10
CA HIS A 212 16.74 7.95 2.33
C HIS A 212 15.44 7.37 2.85
N TRP A 213 15.47 6.57 3.91
CA TRP A 213 14.28 6.01 4.55
C TRP A 213 14.19 6.47 5.99
N HIS A 214 12.96 6.56 6.50
CA HIS A 214 12.69 6.71 7.91
C HIS A 214 11.95 5.48 8.41
N ILE A 215 12.44 4.87 9.46
CA ILE A 215 11.93 3.63 10.03
C ILE A 215 11.08 3.93 11.24
N LEU A 216 9.85 3.48 11.21
CA LEU A 216 8.98 3.42 12.38
C LEU A 216 9.05 2.02 12.97
N THR A 217 9.05 1.91 14.29
CA THR A 217 9.14 0.59 14.95
C THR A 217 7.95 -0.33 14.63
N GLY A 218 6.89 0.19 13.99
CA GLY A 218 5.85 -0.59 13.34
C GLY A 218 4.76 -1.08 14.30
N CYS A 219 3.82 -1.85 13.77
CA CYS A 219 2.68 -2.41 14.50
C CYS A 219 3.08 -3.47 15.55
N ARG A 220 2.14 -4.26 16.08
CA ARG A 220 2.40 -5.38 17.01
C ARG A 220 3.43 -6.39 16.50
N LYS A 221 3.59 -6.52 15.17
CA LYS A 221 4.57 -7.38 14.52
C LYS A 221 5.92 -6.72 14.28
N GLY A 222 6.07 -5.44 14.62
CA GLY A 222 7.35 -4.77 14.61
C GLY A 222 8.36 -5.47 15.53
N PRO A 223 9.66 -5.53 15.16
CA PRO A 223 10.68 -6.26 15.91
C PRO A 223 10.78 -5.79 17.36
N VAL A 224 10.61 -4.49 17.61
CA VAL A 224 10.69 -3.91 18.96
C VAL A 224 9.53 -4.36 19.85
N ARG A 225 8.30 -4.40 19.33
CA ARG A 225 7.11 -4.82 20.11
C ARG A 225 7.11 -6.33 20.35
N GLN A 226 7.55 -7.13 19.37
CA GLN A 226 7.78 -8.56 19.57
C GLN A 226 8.86 -8.81 20.64
N ALA A 227 9.94 -8.03 20.65
CA ALA A 227 10.98 -8.13 21.66
C ALA A 227 10.50 -7.65 23.04
N LEU A 228 9.65 -6.62 23.10
CA LEU A 228 9.08 -6.10 24.36
C LEU A 228 8.24 -7.15 25.11
N ALA A 229 7.59 -8.06 24.37
CA ALA A 229 6.88 -9.20 24.95
C ALA A 229 7.83 -10.20 25.65
N GLN A 230 9.13 -10.21 25.28
CA GLN A 230 10.16 -11.02 25.93
C GLN A 230 10.87 -10.29 27.07
N GLY A 231 10.78 -8.96 27.11
CA GLY A 231 11.30 -8.13 28.19
C GLY A 231 11.90 -6.82 27.71
N ASP A 232 12.17 -5.93 28.67
CA ASP A 232 12.64 -4.57 28.37
C ASP A 232 14.04 -4.52 27.77
N ALA A 233 14.94 -5.38 28.26
CA ALA A 233 16.29 -5.50 27.71
C ALA A 233 16.26 -5.96 26.24
N ALA A 234 15.33 -6.84 25.88
CA ALA A 234 15.17 -7.31 24.51
C ALA A 234 14.65 -6.18 23.59
N ALA A 235 13.68 -5.39 24.05
CA ALA A 235 13.20 -4.22 23.31
C ALA A 235 14.30 -3.16 23.11
N GLU A 236 15.10 -2.89 24.14
CA GLU A 236 16.23 -1.95 24.03
C GLU A 236 17.30 -2.45 23.04
N ALA A 237 17.60 -3.75 23.05
CA ALA A 237 18.50 -4.36 22.07
C ALA A 237 17.96 -4.22 20.64
N ALA A 238 16.67 -4.51 20.42
CA ALA A 238 16.02 -4.35 19.12
C ALA A 238 16.04 -2.89 18.62
N LEU A 239 15.89 -1.92 19.52
CA LEU A 239 16.02 -0.49 19.17
C LEU A 239 17.46 -0.14 18.74
N ARG A 240 18.46 -0.56 19.52
CA ARG A 240 19.88 -0.32 19.19
C ARG A 240 20.26 -0.94 17.86
N GLU A 241 19.69 -2.09 17.55
CA GLU A 241 19.88 -2.80 16.30
C GLU A 241 19.27 -2.07 15.09
N LEU A 242 18.06 -1.51 15.23
CA LEU A 242 17.50 -0.63 14.20
C LEU A 242 18.37 0.61 14.00
N VAL A 243 18.91 1.19 15.08
CA VAL A 243 19.82 2.34 15.02
C VAL A 243 21.12 1.99 14.30
N GLU A 244 21.71 0.84 14.58
CA GLU A 244 22.93 0.37 13.92
C GLU A 244 22.72 0.21 12.42
N ARG A 245 21.55 -0.29 12.01
CA ARG A 245 21.21 -0.50 10.59
C ARG A 245 20.91 0.81 9.87
N PHE A 246 19.98 1.59 10.40
CA PHE A 246 19.38 2.69 9.64
C PHE A 246 19.91 4.07 10.01
N GLY A 247 20.65 4.19 11.10
CA GLY A 247 21.05 5.48 11.67
C GLY A 247 20.02 6.01 12.66
N ARG A 248 20.50 6.69 13.70
CA ARG A 248 19.66 7.19 14.81
C ARG A 248 18.63 8.21 14.36
N GLU A 249 19.04 9.07 13.44
CA GLU A 249 18.26 10.15 12.82
C GLU A 249 17.15 9.63 11.88
N HIS A 250 17.18 8.34 11.55
CA HIS A 250 16.25 7.67 10.65
C HIS A 250 15.36 6.65 11.35
N VAL A 251 15.32 6.63 12.68
CA VAL A 251 14.50 5.71 13.46
C VAL A 251 13.62 6.49 14.44
N SER A 252 12.34 6.12 14.53
CA SER A 252 11.43 6.64 15.55
C SER A 252 10.61 5.53 16.17
N VAL A 253 10.39 5.64 17.47
CA VAL A 253 9.57 4.69 18.22
C VAL A 253 8.11 5.07 18.07
N GLU A 254 7.37 4.18 17.41
CA GLU A 254 5.95 4.36 17.13
C GLU A 254 5.12 3.96 18.35
N LEU A 255 4.18 4.81 18.73
CA LEU A 255 3.21 4.60 19.79
C LEU A 255 1.81 4.55 19.17
N THR A 256 1.03 3.55 19.54
CA THR A 256 -0.36 3.40 19.11
C THR A 256 -1.25 3.28 20.34
N HIS A 257 -2.48 3.76 20.22
CA HIS A 257 -3.52 3.60 21.24
C HIS A 257 -4.81 3.17 20.54
N HIS A 258 -5.20 1.92 20.75
CA HIS A 258 -6.35 1.26 20.13
C HIS A 258 -7.54 1.13 21.09
N GLY A 259 -7.37 1.51 22.36
CA GLY A 259 -8.41 1.46 23.38
C GLY A 259 -8.45 0.12 24.10
N ILE A 260 -7.33 -0.63 24.12
CA ILE A 260 -7.20 -1.86 24.92
C ILE A 260 -6.49 -1.55 26.24
N PRO A 261 -6.76 -2.32 27.31
CA PRO A 261 -6.23 -2.03 28.64
C PRO A 261 -4.72 -1.86 28.70
N GLU A 262 -3.97 -2.58 27.88
CA GLU A 262 -2.50 -2.62 27.92
C GLU A 262 -1.81 -1.54 27.07
N ASP A 263 -2.57 -0.61 26.46
CA ASP A 263 -2.01 0.44 25.61
C ASP A 263 -1.11 1.40 26.39
N ASP A 264 -1.55 1.84 27.56
CA ASP A 264 -0.85 2.82 28.38
C ASP A 264 0.44 2.26 28.97
N GLU A 265 0.40 1.06 29.57
CA GLU A 265 1.60 0.41 30.11
C GLU A 265 2.60 0.11 28.99
N ARG A 266 2.13 -0.37 27.83
CA ARG A 266 3.01 -0.64 26.70
C ARG A 266 3.66 0.64 26.17
N ASN A 267 2.91 1.72 26.04
CA ASN A 267 3.44 3.01 25.58
C ASN A 267 4.42 3.60 26.60
N ALA A 268 4.13 3.53 27.90
CA ALA A 268 5.07 3.94 28.95
C ALA A 268 6.40 3.15 28.87
N ARG A 269 6.31 1.83 28.64
CA ARG A 269 7.49 0.99 28.44
C ARG A 269 8.30 1.39 27.20
N LEU A 270 7.62 1.60 26.06
CA LEU A 270 8.27 2.03 24.83
C LEU A 270 8.93 3.41 24.98
N ILE A 271 8.27 4.35 25.66
CA ILE A 271 8.78 5.71 25.91
C ILE A 271 10.08 5.66 26.71
N GLU A 272 10.11 4.96 27.85
CA GLU A 272 11.32 4.88 28.67
C GLU A 272 12.48 4.20 27.89
N ARG A 273 12.18 3.20 27.06
CA ARG A 273 13.18 2.52 26.21
C ARG A 273 13.71 3.47 25.13
N ALA A 274 12.82 4.23 24.49
CA ALA A 274 13.18 5.26 23.50
C ALA A 274 14.08 6.32 24.13
N ASP A 275 13.75 6.82 25.32
CA ASP A 275 14.53 7.85 26.02
C ASP A 275 15.92 7.35 26.42
N ARG A 276 16.04 6.09 26.88
CA ARG A 276 17.34 5.45 27.19
C ARG A 276 18.23 5.30 25.96
N VAL A 277 17.65 4.90 24.84
CA VAL A 277 18.41 4.74 23.59
C VAL A 277 18.70 6.10 22.98
N GLY A 278 17.87 7.12 23.21
CA GLY A 278 17.95 8.47 22.65
C GLY A 278 17.21 8.61 21.32
N LEU A 279 16.01 8.03 21.21
CA LEU A 279 15.16 8.05 20.02
C LEU A 279 13.88 8.87 20.25
N PRO A 280 13.37 9.58 19.24
CA PRO A 280 12.08 10.23 19.33
C PRO A 280 10.95 9.20 19.37
N VAL A 281 9.89 9.53 20.11
CA VAL A 281 8.61 8.81 20.05
C VAL A 281 7.62 9.59 19.20
N LEU A 282 6.75 8.92 18.46
CA LEU A 282 5.66 9.55 17.74
C LEU A 282 4.38 8.73 17.79
N ALA A 283 3.25 9.41 17.66
CA ALA A 283 1.93 8.79 17.67
C ALA A 283 1.46 8.50 16.25
N THR A 284 0.89 7.31 16.05
CA THR A 284 0.19 6.91 14.84
C THR A 284 -1.12 6.23 15.22
N THR A 285 -2.04 6.12 14.27
CA THR A 285 -3.22 5.29 14.44
C THR A 285 -2.98 3.86 13.96
N GLY A 286 -2.14 3.67 12.93
CA GLY A 286 -2.08 2.41 12.19
C GLY A 286 -3.42 2.16 11.50
N ALA A 287 -3.92 3.17 10.79
CA ALA A 287 -5.29 3.15 10.27
C ALA A 287 -5.45 2.13 9.15
N HIS A 288 -6.50 1.32 9.20
CA HIS A 288 -6.91 0.36 8.19
C HIS A 288 -8.18 0.78 7.45
N PHE A 289 -8.84 1.86 7.88
CA PHE A 289 -10.02 2.39 7.23
C PHE A 289 -10.15 3.90 7.49
N ALA A 290 -10.92 4.59 6.65
CA ALA A 290 -11.04 6.04 6.73
C ALA A 290 -11.75 6.49 8.01
N ALA A 291 -13.01 6.09 8.23
CA ALA A 291 -13.85 6.64 9.29
C ALA A 291 -14.62 5.54 10.07
N PRO A 292 -15.19 5.86 11.26
CA PRO A 292 -15.90 4.89 12.08
C PRO A 292 -17.02 4.06 11.37
N PRO A 293 -17.78 4.61 10.41
CA PRO A 293 -18.80 3.84 9.67
C PRO A 293 -18.24 2.64 8.88
N GLN A 294 -16.99 2.72 8.41
CA GLN A 294 -16.34 1.62 7.67
C GLN A 294 -15.89 0.45 8.57
N ARG A 295 -15.98 0.57 9.90
CA ARG A 295 -15.51 -0.48 10.85
C ARG A 295 -16.04 -1.87 10.54
N ARG A 296 -17.35 -2.00 10.25
CA ARG A 296 -17.96 -3.31 9.93
C ARG A 296 -17.41 -3.92 8.64
N ARG A 297 -17.11 -3.06 7.65
CA ARG A 297 -16.47 -3.48 6.40
C ARG A 297 -15.06 -4.00 6.67
N ALA A 298 -14.27 -3.27 7.46
CA ALA A 298 -12.93 -3.69 7.84
C ALA A 298 -12.92 -5.04 8.58
N MET A 299 -13.82 -5.22 9.55
CA MET A 299 -13.95 -6.50 10.26
C MET A 299 -14.32 -7.67 9.33
N ALA A 300 -15.22 -7.44 8.38
CA ALA A 300 -15.60 -8.45 7.40
C ALA A 300 -14.42 -8.81 6.47
N LEU A 301 -13.66 -7.82 5.99
CA LEU A 301 -12.48 -8.07 5.16
C LEU A 301 -11.41 -8.85 5.90
N ALA A 302 -11.13 -8.51 7.17
CA ALA A 302 -10.20 -9.24 8.01
C ALA A 302 -10.61 -10.72 8.19
N ALA A 303 -11.90 -10.99 8.41
CA ALA A 303 -12.42 -12.36 8.49
C ALA A 303 -12.29 -13.13 7.17
N ILE A 304 -12.58 -12.46 6.04
CA ILE A 304 -12.38 -13.04 4.70
C ILE A 304 -10.89 -13.34 4.45
N ARG A 305 -9.97 -12.42 4.81
CA ARG A 305 -8.52 -12.63 4.73
C ARG A 305 -8.10 -13.88 5.49
N ALA A 306 -8.61 -14.03 6.70
CA ALA A 306 -8.31 -15.16 7.58
C ALA A 306 -9.02 -16.46 7.20
N ARG A 307 -9.96 -16.42 6.22
CA ARG A 307 -10.86 -17.54 5.89
C ARG A 307 -11.61 -18.08 7.11
N SER A 308 -12.09 -17.15 7.94
CA SER A 308 -12.71 -17.46 9.23
C SER A 308 -14.05 -16.76 9.36
N SER A 309 -14.88 -17.21 10.30
CA SER A 309 -16.14 -16.54 10.63
C SER A 309 -15.87 -15.28 11.48
N LEU A 310 -16.84 -14.37 11.56
CA LEU A 310 -16.72 -13.21 12.46
C LEU A 310 -16.63 -13.64 13.94
N ASP A 311 -17.30 -14.73 14.30
CA ASP A 311 -17.33 -15.26 15.67
C ASP A 311 -15.96 -15.85 16.05
N ASP A 312 -15.34 -16.61 15.15
CA ASP A 312 -14.00 -17.19 15.36
C ASP A 312 -12.88 -16.14 15.31
N MET A 313 -13.14 -15.00 14.67
CA MET A 313 -12.24 -13.86 14.65
C MET A 313 -12.32 -12.99 15.92
N ALA A 314 -13.18 -13.34 16.89
CA ALA A 314 -13.21 -12.66 18.18
C ALA A 314 -11.80 -12.64 18.82
N GLY A 315 -11.36 -11.45 19.25
CA GLY A 315 -10.01 -11.22 19.79
C GLY A 315 -8.94 -10.86 18.74
N TRP A 316 -9.20 -11.09 17.45
CA TRP A 316 -8.34 -10.64 16.34
C TRP A 316 -8.84 -9.37 15.66
N LEU A 317 -10.13 -9.06 15.81
CA LEU A 317 -10.75 -7.87 15.24
C LEU A 317 -10.44 -6.63 16.07
N ALA A 318 -10.39 -5.48 15.40
CA ALA A 318 -10.09 -4.21 16.06
C ALA A 318 -11.08 -3.92 17.21
N PRO A 319 -10.57 -3.50 18.39
CA PRO A 319 -11.36 -3.18 19.58
C PRO A 319 -12.28 -1.97 19.36
N THR A 320 -13.17 -1.71 20.33
CA THR A 320 -14.13 -0.57 20.33
C THR A 320 -13.39 0.76 20.34
N GLY A 321 -13.09 1.25 19.14
CA GLY A 321 -12.25 2.42 18.86
C GLY A 321 -11.72 2.37 17.43
N GLY A 322 -11.56 1.16 16.89
CA GLY A 322 -11.18 0.92 15.50
C GLY A 322 -9.79 1.42 15.16
N GLU A 323 -9.33 1.04 13.97
CA GLU A 323 -8.10 1.52 13.37
C GLU A 323 -8.49 2.48 12.23
N HIS A 324 -9.15 3.59 12.57
CA HIS A 324 -9.57 4.60 11.60
C HIS A 324 -8.72 5.86 11.69
N LEU A 325 -8.69 6.69 10.65
CA LEU A 325 -8.04 7.99 10.73
C LEU A 325 -8.66 8.84 11.85
N ARG A 326 -7.82 9.54 12.61
CA ARG A 326 -8.24 10.36 13.76
C ARG A 326 -7.83 11.81 13.58
N SER A 327 -8.66 12.71 14.10
CA SER A 327 -8.31 14.13 14.21
C SER A 327 -7.16 14.34 15.19
N GLY A 328 -6.47 15.47 15.08
CA GLY A 328 -5.45 15.84 16.05
C GLY A 328 -6.01 16.00 17.47
N ASP A 329 -7.26 16.46 17.63
CA ASP A 329 -7.90 16.57 18.95
C ASP A 329 -8.19 15.20 19.59
N GLU A 330 -8.51 14.18 18.79
CA GLU A 330 -8.59 12.79 19.26
C GLU A 330 -7.20 12.27 19.66
N MET A 331 -6.19 12.48 18.82
CA MET A 331 -4.83 12.04 19.10
C MET A 331 -4.24 12.75 20.34
N ALA A 332 -4.53 14.04 20.53
CA ALA A 332 -4.11 14.78 21.71
C ALA A 332 -4.74 14.24 23.00
N ARG A 333 -6.00 13.79 22.94
CA ARG A 333 -6.67 13.14 24.08
C ARG A 333 -6.06 11.78 24.39
N LEU A 334 -5.86 10.94 23.37
CA LEU A 334 -5.27 9.60 23.52
C LEU A 334 -3.82 9.66 24.04
N PHE A 335 -3.06 10.67 23.62
CA PHE A 335 -1.65 10.84 23.98
C PHE A 335 -1.44 11.99 24.97
N ALA A 336 -2.42 12.29 25.82
CA ALA A 336 -2.34 13.38 26.81
C ALA A 336 -1.13 13.23 27.76
N ALA A 337 -0.73 11.99 28.06
CA ALA A 337 0.46 11.70 28.87
C ALA A 337 1.80 11.93 28.12
N CYS A 338 1.77 12.02 26.80
CA CYS A 338 2.96 12.26 25.97
C CYS A 338 2.64 13.18 24.77
N PRO A 339 2.34 14.47 24.98
CA PRO A 339 1.94 15.38 23.90
C PRO A 339 2.98 15.51 22.78
N ARG A 340 4.27 15.32 23.11
CA ARG A 340 5.37 15.32 22.13
C ARG A 340 5.20 14.26 21.03
N ALA A 341 4.51 13.15 21.31
CA ALA A 341 4.31 12.10 20.32
C ALA A 341 3.47 12.59 19.13
N VAL A 342 2.43 13.39 19.39
CA VAL A 342 1.58 14.00 18.35
C VAL A 342 2.36 15.08 17.59
N ALA A 343 3.10 15.94 18.30
CA ALA A 343 3.91 16.98 17.69
C ALA A 343 5.05 16.42 16.80
N ASN A 344 5.69 15.33 17.23
CA ASN A 344 6.74 14.66 16.47
C ASN A 344 6.21 14.02 15.18
N ALA A 345 4.98 13.50 15.18
CA ALA A 345 4.34 12.99 13.97
C ALA A 345 4.17 14.10 12.92
N VAL A 346 3.76 15.31 13.33
CA VAL A 346 3.68 16.48 12.43
C VAL A 346 5.05 16.89 11.90
N ALA A 347 6.06 16.96 12.77
CA ALA A 347 7.42 17.33 12.37
C ALA A 347 7.97 16.37 11.31
N LEU A 348 7.91 15.06 11.59
CA LEU A 348 8.36 14.05 10.63
C LEU A 348 7.49 14.04 9.36
N GLY A 349 6.18 14.24 9.50
CA GLY A 349 5.27 14.30 8.36
C GLY A 349 5.64 15.40 7.37
N ARG A 350 5.97 16.59 7.87
CA ARG A 350 6.45 17.72 7.06
C ARG A 350 7.80 17.46 6.41
N GLU A 351 8.71 16.78 7.12
CA GLU A 351 10.03 16.43 6.58
C GLU A 351 9.96 15.36 5.48
N CYS A 352 9.04 14.41 5.59
CA CYS A 352 8.90 13.30 4.65
C CYS A 352 7.93 13.59 3.51
N ALA A 353 7.13 14.64 3.57
CA ALA A 353 6.14 14.95 2.54
C ALA A 353 6.81 15.36 1.21
N PHE A 354 6.39 14.76 0.11
CA PHE A 354 6.83 15.16 -1.23
C PHE A 354 5.80 14.83 -2.30
N ASP A 355 5.79 15.60 -3.37
CA ASP A 355 4.91 15.35 -4.52
C ASP A 355 5.48 14.24 -5.42
N LEU A 356 4.68 13.19 -5.63
CA LEU A 356 4.96 12.13 -6.59
C LEU A 356 4.57 12.62 -7.98
N ARG A 357 5.47 13.40 -8.60
CA ARG A 357 5.32 13.80 -9.99
C ARG A 357 5.42 12.55 -10.88
N LEU A 358 4.35 12.26 -11.61
CA LEU A 358 4.39 11.35 -12.75
C LEU A 358 5.41 11.90 -13.76
N ILE A 359 6.63 11.36 -13.72
CA ILE A 359 7.65 11.65 -14.72
C ILE A 359 7.14 11.06 -16.04
N ALA A 360 6.99 11.89 -17.07
CA ALA A 360 6.75 11.39 -18.41
C ALA A 360 7.84 10.36 -18.73
N PRO A 361 7.48 9.11 -19.07
CA PRO A 361 8.47 8.06 -19.23
C PRO A 361 9.47 8.49 -20.30
N GLN A 362 10.76 8.42 -19.99
CA GLN A 362 11.78 8.41 -21.04
C GLN A 362 11.60 7.10 -21.79
N LEU A 363 10.89 7.17 -22.91
CA LEU A 363 10.71 6.00 -23.78
C LEU A 363 12.09 5.55 -24.27
N PRO A 364 12.39 4.24 -24.29
CA PRO A 364 13.62 3.75 -24.88
C PRO A 364 13.73 4.29 -26.32
N PRO A 365 14.89 4.81 -26.72
CA PRO A 365 15.08 5.26 -28.10
C PRO A 365 14.88 4.07 -29.04
N PHE A 366 14.21 4.31 -30.16
CA PHE A 366 14.01 3.31 -31.20
C PHE A 366 15.16 3.40 -32.22
N ASP A 367 15.82 2.27 -32.48
CA ASP A 367 16.88 2.22 -33.49
C ASP A 367 16.30 2.51 -34.88
N VAL A 368 16.72 3.64 -35.46
CA VAL A 368 16.33 4.08 -36.80
C VAL A 368 17.50 4.01 -37.77
N PRO A 369 17.27 3.71 -39.06
CA PRO A 369 18.32 3.76 -40.07
C PRO A 369 18.94 5.16 -40.22
N ALA A 370 20.17 5.21 -40.72
CA ALA A 370 20.88 6.47 -40.95
C ALA A 370 20.06 7.41 -41.85
N GLY A 371 19.92 8.67 -41.42
CA GLY A 371 19.13 9.69 -42.11
C GLY A 371 17.66 9.78 -41.68
N HIS A 372 17.23 8.91 -40.76
CA HIS A 372 15.90 8.97 -40.15
C HIS A 372 15.94 9.42 -38.69
N ASP A 373 14.82 9.99 -38.25
CA ASP A 373 14.39 10.07 -36.85
C ASP A 373 13.21 9.09 -36.62
N GLU A 374 12.80 8.89 -35.35
CA GLU A 374 11.71 7.97 -35.01
C GLU A 374 10.41 8.26 -35.77
N ASN A 375 10.09 9.55 -35.98
CA ASN A 375 8.88 9.97 -36.68
C ASN A 375 8.92 9.68 -38.18
N SER A 376 10.03 9.98 -38.85
CA SER A 376 10.22 9.73 -40.28
C SER A 376 10.32 8.25 -40.56
N TRP A 377 10.96 7.47 -39.69
CA TRP A 377 11.01 6.02 -39.83
C TRP A 377 9.64 5.37 -39.60
N LEU A 378 8.89 5.81 -38.58
CA LEU A 378 7.51 5.37 -38.38
C LEU A 378 6.63 5.66 -39.60
N ARG A 379 6.80 6.85 -40.21
CA ARG A 379 6.08 7.22 -41.44
C ARG A 379 6.43 6.29 -42.60
N GLU A 380 7.70 5.98 -42.80
CA GLU A 380 8.15 5.05 -43.85
C GLU A 380 7.59 3.64 -43.65
N LEU A 381 7.69 3.10 -42.43
CA LEU A 381 7.12 1.80 -42.08
C LEU A 381 5.61 1.75 -42.29
N THR A 382 4.91 2.84 -41.98
CA THR A 382 3.46 2.98 -42.18
C THR A 382 3.10 2.90 -43.67
N PHE A 383 3.79 3.65 -44.53
CA PHE A 383 3.55 3.61 -45.98
C PHE A 383 3.94 2.25 -46.59
N ALA A 384 5.06 1.66 -46.18
CA ALA A 384 5.46 0.33 -46.61
C ALA A 384 4.45 -0.75 -46.17
N GLY A 385 3.92 -0.62 -44.95
CA GLY A 385 2.84 -1.47 -44.42
C GLY A 385 1.56 -1.36 -45.24
N ALA A 386 1.10 -0.13 -45.52
CA ALA A 386 -0.08 0.13 -46.33
C ALA A 386 0.04 -0.49 -47.73
N ALA A 387 1.19 -0.31 -48.39
CA ALA A 387 1.43 -0.87 -49.73
C ALA A 387 1.47 -2.41 -49.77
N ARG A 388 1.82 -3.08 -48.66
CA ARG A 388 1.74 -4.54 -48.52
C ARG A 388 0.31 -5.00 -48.22
N ALA A 389 -0.42 -4.27 -47.37
CA ALA A 389 -1.79 -4.60 -47.00
C ALA A 389 -2.76 -4.48 -48.19
N THR A 390 -2.55 -3.50 -49.08
CA THR A 390 -3.34 -3.31 -50.30
C THR A 390 -2.99 -4.30 -51.42
N ARG A 391 -1.96 -5.15 -51.25
CA ARG A 391 -1.56 -6.19 -52.21
C ARG A 391 -2.11 -7.60 -51.90
N ARG A 392 -2.93 -7.79 -50.86
CA ARG A 392 -3.72 -9.04 -50.77
C ARG A 392 -4.73 -9.04 -51.92
N PRO A 393 -4.73 -10.04 -52.81
CA PRO A 393 -5.75 -10.12 -53.85
C PRO A 393 -7.09 -10.34 -53.16
N ILE A 394 -8.07 -9.48 -53.47
CA ILE A 394 -9.47 -9.82 -53.29
C ILE A 394 -9.70 -11.01 -54.23
N GLY A 395 -9.69 -12.22 -53.67
CA GLY A 395 -10.00 -13.44 -54.41
C GLY A 395 -11.41 -13.32 -54.98
N SER A 396 -11.48 -13.25 -56.31
CA SER A 396 -12.62 -13.62 -57.17
C SER A 396 -14.01 -13.48 -56.55
N TRP A 397 -14.59 -12.27 -56.62
CA TRP A 397 -16.03 -12.19 -56.84
C TRP A 397 -16.25 -12.40 -58.34
N SER A 398 -16.52 -13.65 -58.73
CA SER A 398 -16.92 -13.99 -60.10
C SER A 398 -18.22 -13.27 -60.42
N THR A 399 -18.15 -12.32 -61.34
CA THR A 399 -19.29 -11.67 -61.98
C THR A 399 -20.00 -12.71 -62.85
N SER A 400 -21.01 -13.37 -62.30
CA SER A 400 -22.02 -14.07 -63.10
C SER A 400 -23.19 -13.12 -63.30
N CYS A 401 -23.06 -12.24 -64.31
CA CYS A 401 -24.19 -11.52 -64.88
C CYS A 401 -24.28 -11.96 -66.34
N GLU A 402 -24.81 -13.17 -66.55
CA GLU A 402 -25.25 -13.60 -67.87
C GLU A 402 -26.70 -13.16 -68.07
N SER A 403 -26.84 -12.32 -69.09
CA SER A 403 -28.05 -11.88 -69.76
C SER A 403 -28.97 -13.02 -70.19
N SER A 404 -30.26 -12.92 -69.88
CA SER A 404 -31.33 -13.60 -70.64
C SER A 404 -31.89 -12.63 -71.69
N PRO A 405 -31.95 -12.98 -72.99
CA PRO A 405 -32.75 -12.28 -73.96
C PRO A 405 -34.15 -12.91 -74.04
N ASN A 406 -35.17 -12.02 -74.09
CA ASN A 406 -36.59 -12.22 -74.46
C ASN A 406 -37.28 -13.56 -74.18
#